data_AF-A0A143XXU6-F1
#
_entry.id   AF-A0A143XXU6-F1
#
_cell.length_a   1.000
_cell.length_b   1.000
_cell.length_c   1.000
_cell.angle_alpha   90.00
_cell.angle_beta   90.00
_cell.angle_gamma   90.00
#
_symmetry.space_group_name_H-M   'P 1'
#
loop_
_entity.id
_entity.type
_entity.pdbx_description
1 polymer ?
#
loop_
_entity_poly.entity_id
_entity_poly.type
_entity_poly.pdbx_seq_one_letter_code
_entity_poly.pdbx_strand_id
1 'polypeptide(L)'
;MTQTTNSCEFHLIHSLEKVFPNSDSNTWTYCQKLSVLQGETVSFQIAYRTIDQAVVPLTVCTDTELEHYQIRNVCYVPSTRPTYHAASSDGGLFPDLLDDCNGTLTATIQWHSLWIDIKPDTKEVGTYPIHFTFQTIDGQTCASLSLSIEVIPIELPKQQILHTEWLHTDCLANYYHVEPFSEQWWTITENFISHAAQHSINMMLTPVLNPPLDTAKGRERTNIQLTDIDYNVTTNQYDFNFDKLERWVFICRQAGIRNFELSHLFSQWDGAFAPNIYVNQYETYEEEVTIEEEVPLTEEELEALKAKLSREKENTDPEEKSELDIEVDENFKKTKIITRTEFVQKQRFLGMVKQFGWHTPSNSEAYIAFLDSFLPALTSKLVDLNMASHTYFHIFDEPNATCMEQYRWIQNQFGKYLKSFRIIDAISDVAYYKEGLISYPAAASDAITPFLDAEISNLWMYYCCAQDSKVSNRFFAMPSSQNRILGVQLYKYQIKGFLHWGYNFYNSFLSLSPINPYICTDADGVLPSGDAFLVYPGIDQTPKDSIRMMVLEEAFSDISALSLLEERIGYDAVIELIEKDIEPITFDCYPTDANYLIQLRETVNQKLKELYC
;
A
#
# COMPACT_ATOMS: atom_id res chain seq x y z
N MET A 1 -4.50 38.20 7.68
CA MET A 1 -5.22 39.49 7.83
C MET A 1 -6.69 39.20 7.81
N THR A 2 -7.38 39.49 8.90
CA THR A 2 -8.81 39.26 9.08
C THR A 2 -9.59 40.26 8.22
N GLN A 3 -10.41 39.78 7.29
CA GLN A 3 -11.45 40.61 6.70
C GLN A 3 -12.77 40.22 7.35
N THR A 4 -13.28 41.11 8.18
CA THR A 4 -14.65 41.05 8.68
C THR A 4 -15.48 41.93 7.75
N THR A 5 -16.28 41.34 6.87
CA THR A 5 -17.52 42.03 6.48
C THR A 5 -18.61 41.60 7.45
N ASN A 6 -19.70 42.36 7.49
CA ASN A 6 -20.65 42.41 8.61
C ASN A 6 -21.29 41.08 9.08
N SER A 7 -20.97 39.90 8.51
CA SER A 7 -21.48 38.61 8.98
C SER A 7 -20.50 37.43 9.00
N CYS A 8 -19.32 37.51 8.38
CA CYS A 8 -18.38 36.39 8.27
C CYS A 8 -16.93 36.78 8.59
N GLU A 9 -16.18 35.81 9.11
CA GLU A 9 -14.77 35.93 9.46
C GLU A 9 -13.95 34.95 8.62
N PHE A 10 -12.81 35.40 8.10
CA PHE A 10 -11.91 34.58 7.29
C PHE A 10 -10.45 34.79 7.69
N HIS A 11 -9.65 33.71 7.66
CA HIS A 11 -8.21 33.74 7.95
C HIS A 11 -7.44 32.85 6.96
N LEU A 12 -6.38 33.41 6.37
CA LEU A 12 -5.36 32.67 5.63
C LEU A 12 -4.27 32.18 6.59
N ILE A 13 -4.14 30.86 6.71
CA ILE A 13 -3.25 30.21 7.69
C ILE A 13 -2.43 29.09 7.04
N HIS A 14 -1.33 28.71 7.67
CA HIS A 14 -0.44 27.67 7.15
C HIS A 14 -1.10 26.28 7.19
N SER A 15 -0.68 25.36 6.31
CA SER A 15 -1.11 23.95 6.29
C SER A 15 -0.83 23.18 7.59
N LEU A 16 0.07 23.67 8.46
CA LEU A 16 0.43 23.00 9.70
C LEU A 16 -0.57 23.28 10.84
N GLU A 17 -1.51 24.19 10.64
CA GLU A 17 -2.57 24.47 11.60
C GLU A 17 -3.69 23.44 11.55
N LYS A 18 -4.31 23.15 12.70
CA LYS A 18 -5.53 22.35 12.80
C LYS A 18 -6.70 23.23 13.22
N VAL A 19 -7.68 23.37 12.33
CA VAL A 19 -8.85 24.23 12.55
C VAL A 19 -9.96 23.41 13.21
N PHE A 20 -9.95 23.37 14.54
CA PHE A 20 -11.02 22.75 15.32
C PHE A 20 -12.27 23.64 15.37
N PRO A 21 -13.48 23.08 15.57
CA PRO A 21 -14.72 23.85 15.58
C PRO A 21 -14.71 25.07 16.52
N ASN A 22 -13.98 24.99 17.63
CA ASN A 22 -13.87 26.02 18.67
C ASN A 22 -12.44 26.59 18.81
N SER A 23 -11.59 26.51 17.78
CA SER A 23 -10.24 27.06 17.82
C SER A 23 -10.20 28.55 18.18
N ASP A 24 -9.18 28.94 18.93
CA ASP A 24 -8.81 30.34 19.13
C ASP A 24 -7.97 30.81 17.93
N SER A 25 -8.52 31.70 17.11
CA SER A 25 -7.83 32.17 15.91
C SER A 25 -6.53 32.93 16.19
N ASN A 26 -6.32 33.41 17.43
CA ASN A 26 -5.10 34.14 17.79
C ASN A 26 -3.85 33.26 17.90
N THR A 27 -4.01 31.94 17.96
CA THR A 27 -2.90 30.99 18.09
C THR A 27 -2.36 30.51 16.74
N TRP A 28 -3.03 30.85 15.64
CA TRP A 28 -2.67 30.34 14.32
C TRP A 28 -1.49 31.06 13.70
N THR A 29 -0.74 30.30 12.91
CA THR A 29 0.30 30.81 12.03
C THR A 29 -0.30 31.29 10.71
N TYR A 30 -0.23 32.60 10.48
CA TYR A 30 -0.74 33.23 9.27
C TYR A 30 0.28 33.21 8.13
N CYS A 31 -0.19 32.96 6.90
CA CYS A 31 0.64 33.05 5.71
C CYS A 31 0.08 34.08 4.71
N GLN A 32 0.98 34.87 4.11
CA GLN A 32 0.65 35.82 3.03
C GLN A 32 1.48 35.58 1.78
N LYS A 33 2.63 34.93 1.94
CA LYS A 33 3.54 34.52 0.89
C LYS A 33 4.05 33.13 1.22
N LEU A 34 4.12 32.27 0.23
CA LEU A 34 4.78 30.97 0.30
C LEU A 34 5.74 30.85 -0.89
N SER A 35 6.78 30.04 -0.74
CA SER A 35 7.69 29.68 -1.83
C SER A 35 7.64 28.18 -2.08
N VAL A 36 7.80 27.78 -3.34
CA VAL A 36 7.67 26.40 -3.79
C VAL A 36 8.63 26.12 -4.94
N LEU A 37 9.19 24.92 -4.98
CA LEU A 37 10.02 24.44 -6.09
C LEU A 37 9.14 23.89 -7.22
N GLN A 38 9.65 23.78 -8.44
CA GLN A 38 8.88 23.23 -9.55
C GLN A 38 8.58 21.74 -9.34
N GLY A 39 7.33 21.34 -9.59
CA GLY A 39 6.85 19.96 -9.37
C GLY A 39 6.53 19.62 -7.92
N GLU A 40 6.82 20.49 -6.96
CA GLU A 40 6.44 20.38 -5.55
C GLU A 40 4.97 20.83 -5.34
N THR A 41 4.27 20.19 -4.41
CA THR A 41 2.97 20.66 -3.91
C THR A 41 3.19 21.53 -2.69
N VAL A 42 2.64 22.75 -2.68
CA VAL A 42 2.57 23.61 -1.49
C VAL A 42 1.13 23.78 -1.04
N SER A 43 0.90 23.66 0.27
CA SER A 43 -0.44 23.67 0.85
C SER A 43 -0.65 24.84 1.82
N PHE A 44 -1.88 25.33 1.91
CA PHE A 44 -2.31 26.27 2.95
C PHE A 44 -3.83 26.13 3.20
N GLN A 45 -4.33 26.84 4.22
CA GLN A 45 -5.74 26.78 4.58
C GLN A 45 -6.41 28.15 4.60
N ILE A 46 -7.71 28.15 4.31
CA ILE A 46 -8.61 29.29 4.57
C ILE A 46 -9.61 28.86 5.64
N ALA A 47 -9.44 29.35 6.88
CA ALA A 47 -10.41 29.15 7.94
C ALA A 47 -11.55 30.18 7.84
N TYR A 48 -12.78 29.76 8.04
CA TYR A 48 -13.96 30.62 7.94
C TYR A 48 -15.05 30.26 8.95
N ARG A 49 -15.84 31.26 9.35
CA ARG A 49 -17.07 31.12 10.15
C ARG A 49 -17.99 32.33 9.97
N THR A 50 -19.22 32.24 10.45
CA THR A 50 -20.10 33.41 10.65
C THR A 50 -20.10 33.86 12.11
N ILE A 51 -20.23 35.16 12.35
CA ILE A 51 -20.12 35.76 13.70
C ILE A 51 -21.51 36.06 14.29
N ASP A 52 -22.47 36.45 13.45
CA ASP A 52 -23.75 37.02 13.86
C ASP A 52 -24.96 36.21 13.37
N GLN A 53 -24.78 35.29 12.43
CA GLN A 53 -25.80 34.41 11.89
C GLN A 53 -25.53 32.96 12.28
N ALA A 54 -26.58 32.15 12.35
CA ALA A 54 -26.42 30.73 12.62
C ALA A 54 -25.72 30.00 11.46
N VAL A 55 -26.10 30.36 10.24
CA VAL A 55 -25.65 29.73 8.99
C VAL A 55 -25.64 30.76 7.87
N VAL A 56 -24.56 30.83 7.10
CA VAL A 56 -24.44 31.62 5.88
C VAL A 56 -23.94 30.73 4.75
N PRO A 57 -24.77 30.45 3.73
CA PRO A 57 -24.31 29.77 2.52
C PRO A 57 -23.40 30.71 1.70
N LEU A 58 -22.27 30.19 1.24
CA LEU A 58 -21.27 30.94 0.50
C LEU A 58 -20.88 30.23 -0.80
N THR A 59 -20.35 30.98 -1.75
CA THR A 59 -19.58 30.50 -2.90
C THR A 59 -18.16 31.03 -2.80
N VAL A 60 -17.18 30.23 -3.25
CA VAL A 60 -15.78 30.64 -3.37
C VAL A 60 -15.40 30.70 -4.84
N CYS A 61 -14.91 31.85 -5.27
CA CYS A 61 -14.34 32.08 -6.59
C CYS A 61 -12.83 32.29 -6.44
N THR A 62 -12.05 31.65 -7.30
CA THR A 62 -10.59 31.76 -7.29
C THR A 62 -10.13 32.38 -8.60
N ASP A 63 -9.20 33.32 -8.51
CA ASP A 63 -8.55 33.97 -9.64
C ASP A 63 -7.03 33.87 -9.46
N THR A 64 -6.38 33.17 -10.39
CA THR A 64 -4.95 32.88 -10.39
C THR A 64 -4.49 32.54 -11.80
N GLU A 65 -3.24 32.84 -12.12
CA GLU A 65 -2.61 32.42 -13.38
C GLU A 65 -2.00 31.01 -13.28
N LEU A 66 -1.96 30.42 -12.09
CA LEU A 66 -1.45 29.06 -11.89
C LEU A 66 -2.43 28.01 -12.41
N GLU A 67 -1.95 27.11 -13.27
CA GLU A 67 -2.81 26.16 -13.98
C GLU A 67 -3.36 25.04 -13.08
N HIS A 68 -2.57 24.59 -12.10
CA HIS A 68 -2.89 23.41 -11.29
C HIS A 68 -3.04 23.76 -9.81
N TYR A 69 -4.30 23.82 -9.37
CA TYR A 69 -4.65 23.96 -7.98
C TYR A 69 -5.89 23.12 -7.63
N GLN A 70 -6.01 22.73 -6.37
CA GLN A 70 -7.18 22.04 -5.84
C GLN A 70 -7.66 22.75 -4.57
N ILE A 71 -8.99 22.83 -4.42
CA ILE A 71 -9.63 23.34 -3.19
C ILE A 71 -10.49 22.21 -2.64
N ARG A 72 -10.28 21.89 -1.36
CA ARG A 72 -10.95 20.79 -0.66
C ARG A 72 -11.54 21.29 0.65
N ASN A 73 -12.68 20.74 1.04
CA ASN A 73 -13.23 20.92 2.37
C ASN A 73 -12.42 20.10 3.37
N VAL A 74 -12.03 20.72 4.49
CA VAL A 74 -11.52 19.98 5.64
C VAL A 74 -12.71 19.51 6.47
N CYS A 75 -13.02 18.22 6.37
CA CYS A 75 -14.13 17.60 7.07
C CYS A 75 -13.71 17.16 8.48
N TYR A 76 -14.67 17.31 9.40
CA TYR A 76 -14.55 16.82 10.76
C TYR A 76 -14.89 15.35 10.87
N VAL A 77 -14.00 14.57 11.48
CA VAL A 77 -14.19 13.15 11.77
C VAL A 77 -14.20 12.89 13.28
N PRO A 78 -15.03 11.97 13.76
CA PRO A 78 -15.07 11.62 15.18
C PRO A 78 -13.86 10.80 15.59
N SER A 79 -13.42 11.02 16.82
CA SER A 79 -12.39 10.23 17.50
C SER A 79 -12.81 10.00 18.94
N THR A 80 -12.87 8.74 19.39
CA THR A 80 -13.09 8.40 20.80
C THR A 80 -11.77 8.19 21.53
N ARG A 81 -10.68 7.89 20.80
CA ARG A 81 -9.34 7.71 21.32
C ARG A 81 -8.30 8.50 20.49
N PRO A 82 -8.13 9.81 20.72
CA PRO A 82 -7.19 10.60 19.91
C PRO A 82 -5.71 10.40 20.30
N THR A 83 -5.45 9.88 21.49
CA THR A 83 -4.11 9.56 22.03
C THR A 83 -4.22 8.52 23.16
N TYR A 84 -3.12 7.85 23.49
CA TYR A 84 -3.04 7.03 24.69
C TYR A 84 -2.85 7.86 25.98
N HIS A 85 -2.38 9.10 25.88
CA HIS A 85 -2.14 9.97 27.03
C HIS A 85 -3.43 10.54 27.62
N ALA A 86 -3.63 10.34 28.93
CA ALA A 86 -4.84 10.73 29.66
C ALA A 86 -5.06 12.26 29.78
N ALA A 87 -4.05 13.08 29.51
CA ALA A 87 -4.17 14.55 29.62
C ALA A 87 -4.84 15.21 28.41
N SER A 88 -4.98 14.48 27.30
CA SER A 88 -5.56 14.93 26.02
C SER A 88 -6.49 13.87 25.41
N SER A 89 -7.02 12.97 26.25
CA SER A 89 -7.86 11.83 25.85
C SER A 89 -9.34 12.18 25.61
N ASP A 90 -9.71 13.46 25.64
CA ASP A 90 -11.10 13.84 25.41
C ASP A 90 -11.44 13.61 23.93
N GLY A 91 -12.31 12.63 23.68
CA GLY A 91 -12.84 12.37 22.36
C GLY A 91 -13.58 13.59 21.79
N GLY A 92 -13.67 13.67 20.47
CA GLY A 92 -14.24 14.83 19.80
C GLY A 92 -14.19 14.76 18.28
N LEU A 93 -14.42 15.91 17.67
CA LEU A 93 -14.34 16.11 16.22
C LEU A 93 -12.97 16.68 15.87
N PHE A 94 -12.27 16.03 14.94
CA PHE A 94 -10.94 16.42 14.49
C PHE A 94 -10.97 16.76 12.99
N PRO A 95 -10.29 17.85 12.56
CA PRO A 95 -10.11 18.13 11.15
C PRO A 95 -9.08 17.14 10.56
N ASP A 96 -9.47 16.33 9.60
CA ASP A 96 -8.53 15.40 8.95
C ASP A 96 -8.91 15.08 7.50
N LEU A 97 -10.13 14.57 7.27
CA LEU A 97 -10.60 14.18 5.94
C LEU A 97 -10.64 15.37 4.97
N LEU A 98 -10.04 15.22 3.79
CA LEU A 98 -10.15 16.18 2.69
C LEU A 98 -11.18 15.69 1.67
N ASP A 99 -12.23 16.48 1.44
CA ASP A 99 -13.28 16.18 0.47
C ASP A 99 -13.36 17.26 -0.62
N ASP A 100 -13.81 16.91 -1.81
CA ASP A 100 -13.85 17.87 -2.92
C ASP A 100 -14.76 19.06 -2.60
N CYS A 101 -14.27 20.27 -2.91
CA CYS A 101 -15.07 21.49 -2.79
C CYS A 101 -15.65 21.86 -4.16
N ASN A 102 -16.96 21.72 -4.32
CA ASN A 102 -17.70 22.10 -5.53
C ASN A 102 -17.91 23.63 -5.68
N GLY A 103 -17.09 24.44 -4.99
CA GLY A 103 -17.20 25.90 -4.98
C GLY A 103 -18.30 26.47 -4.10
N THR A 104 -19.13 25.63 -3.47
CA THR A 104 -20.18 26.03 -2.53
C THR A 104 -19.82 25.61 -1.10
N LEU A 105 -20.03 26.50 -0.15
CA LEU A 105 -19.64 26.36 1.25
C LEU A 105 -20.80 26.73 2.17
N THR A 106 -20.74 26.27 3.40
CA THR A 106 -21.67 26.71 4.45
C THR A 106 -20.86 27.17 5.65
N ALA A 107 -20.87 28.48 5.92
CA ALA A 107 -20.31 29.02 7.14
C ALA A 107 -21.31 28.84 8.29
N THR A 108 -20.84 28.37 9.43
CA THR A 108 -21.60 28.33 10.69
C THR A 108 -20.86 29.13 11.76
N ILE A 109 -21.40 29.21 12.98
CA ILE A 109 -20.71 29.85 14.11
C ILE A 109 -19.42 29.14 14.52
N GLN A 110 -19.29 27.85 14.17
CA GLN A 110 -18.09 27.07 14.36
C GLN A 110 -17.12 27.34 13.21
N TRP A 111 -15.84 27.19 13.49
CA TRP A 111 -14.85 27.20 12.43
C TRP A 111 -15.05 26.05 11.46
N HIS A 112 -14.72 26.31 10.20
CA HIS A 112 -14.51 25.38 9.12
C HIS A 112 -13.25 25.81 8.38
N SER A 113 -12.68 24.94 7.55
CA SER A 113 -11.56 25.33 6.70
C SER A 113 -11.59 24.69 5.33
N LEU A 114 -11.01 25.41 4.38
CA LEU A 114 -10.62 24.88 3.08
C LEU A 114 -9.15 24.53 3.13
N TRP A 115 -8.79 23.41 2.52
CA TRP A 115 -7.43 23.04 2.18
C TRP A 115 -7.16 23.38 0.72
N ILE A 116 -6.07 24.06 0.45
CA ILE A 116 -5.69 24.50 -0.89
C ILE A 116 -4.31 23.93 -1.21
N ASP A 117 -4.23 23.17 -2.28
CA ASP A 117 -2.99 22.65 -2.84
C ASP A 117 -2.67 23.39 -4.13
N ILE A 118 -1.41 23.80 -4.26
CA ILE A 118 -0.86 24.40 -5.46
C ILE A 118 0.29 23.52 -5.92
N LYS A 119 0.25 23.07 -7.17
CA LYS A 119 1.33 22.27 -7.76
C LYS A 119 1.79 22.91 -9.07
N PRO A 120 2.77 23.83 -9.03
CA PRO A 120 3.19 24.53 -10.22
C PRO A 120 3.80 23.59 -11.27
N ASP A 121 3.49 23.83 -12.55
CA ASP A 121 4.18 23.17 -13.66
C ASP A 121 5.63 23.69 -13.76
N THR A 122 6.48 22.87 -14.34
CA THR A 122 7.88 23.13 -14.72
C THR A 122 8.13 24.38 -15.55
N LYS A 123 7.08 25.01 -16.11
CA LYS A 123 7.18 26.25 -16.90
C LYS A 123 6.82 27.50 -16.10
N GLU A 124 6.11 27.35 -14.98
CA GLU A 124 5.69 28.47 -14.15
C GLU A 124 6.90 28.93 -13.31
N VAL A 125 7.19 30.22 -13.35
CA VAL A 125 8.35 30.83 -12.67
C VAL A 125 8.00 32.25 -12.27
N GLY A 126 8.33 32.61 -11.03
CA GLY A 126 8.12 33.96 -10.52
C GLY A 126 7.05 34.01 -9.43
N THR A 127 6.44 35.17 -9.22
CA THR A 127 5.47 35.36 -8.14
C THR A 127 4.07 35.51 -8.71
N TYR A 128 3.18 34.62 -8.28
CA TYR A 128 1.79 34.56 -8.72
C TYR A 128 0.86 34.95 -7.57
N PRO A 129 0.01 35.96 -7.72
CA PRO A 129 -1.04 36.22 -6.76
C PRO A 129 -2.18 35.21 -6.94
N ILE A 130 -2.75 34.77 -5.82
CA ILE A 130 -3.99 33.97 -5.80
C ILE A 130 -5.03 34.78 -5.05
N HIS A 131 -6.15 35.08 -5.71
CA HIS A 131 -7.25 35.84 -5.15
C HIS A 131 -8.46 34.94 -4.90
N PHE A 132 -8.97 34.96 -3.68
CA PHE A 132 -10.20 34.27 -3.30
C PHE A 132 -11.29 35.28 -3.01
N THR A 133 -12.44 35.15 -3.67
CA THR A 133 -13.62 35.95 -3.39
C THR A 133 -14.72 35.05 -2.84
N PHE A 134 -15.19 35.37 -1.65
CA PHE A 134 -16.30 34.69 -0.99
C PHE A 134 -17.57 35.52 -1.17
N GLN A 135 -18.62 34.91 -1.67
CA GLN A 135 -19.90 35.59 -1.92
C GLN A 135 -21.04 34.81 -1.27
N THR A 136 -22.08 35.51 -0.83
CA THR A 136 -23.37 34.88 -0.51
C THR A 136 -24.07 34.40 -1.79
N ILE A 137 -25.10 33.55 -1.64
CA ILE A 137 -25.90 33.04 -2.78
C ILE A 137 -26.53 34.16 -3.64
N ASP A 138 -26.86 35.31 -3.05
CA ASP A 138 -27.40 36.48 -3.76
C ASP A 138 -26.31 37.34 -4.43
N GLY A 139 -25.04 36.90 -4.40
CA GLY A 139 -23.92 37.52 -5.09
C GLY A 139 -23.24 38.66 -4.33
N GLN A 140 -23.61 38.90 -3.06
CA GLN A 140 -22.93 39.90 -2.23
C GLN A 140 -21.56 39.37 -1.80
N THR A 141 -20.51 40.16 -2.02
CA THR A 141 -19.15 39.78 -1.60
C THR A 141 -18.99 39.92 -0.08
N CYS A 142 -18.64 38.80 0.58
CA CYS A 142 -18.32 38.72 2.00
C CYS A 142 -16.83 38.94 2.28
N ALA A 143 -15.92 38.49 1.44
CA ALA A 143 -14.50 38.71 1.67
C ALA A 143 -13.71 38.53 0.37
N SER A 144 -12.59 39.23 0.30
CA SER A 144 -11.58 39.05 -0.74
C SER A 144 -10.22 38.83 -0.08
N LEU A 145 -9.71 37.61 -0.15
CA LEU A 145 -8.42 37.22 0.40
C LEU A 145 -7.39 37.09 -0.71
N SER A 146 -6.13 37.36 -0.40
CA SER A 146 -5.04 37.17 -1.35
C SER A 146 -3.79 36.65 -0.67
N LEU A 147 -3.09 35.73 -1.33
CA LEU A 147 -1.71 35.37 -1.02
C LEU A 147 -0.86 35.37 -2.29
N SER A 148 0.45 35.28 -2.13
CA SER A 148 1.38 35.14 -3.24
C SER A 148 2.18 33.84 -3.15
N ILE A 149 2.28 33.11 -4.26
CA ILE A 149 3.14 31.94 -4.41
C ILE A 149 4.35 32.33 -5.24
N GLU A 150 5.55 32.16 -4.67
CA GLU A 150 6.81 32.28 -5.39
C GLU A 150 7.25 30.90 -5.91
N VAL A 151 7.17 30.70 -7.23
CA VAL A 151 7.66 29.50 -7.90
C VAL A 151 9.13 29.72 -8.28
N ILE A 152 10.01 28.98 -7.60
CA ILE A 152 11.46 29.02 -7.80
C ILE A 152 11.79 28.07 -8.97
N PRO A 153 12.58 28.51 -9.98
CA PRO A 153 12.83 27.74 -11.21
C PRO A 153 13.85 26.60 -11.01
N ILE A 154 13.57 25.74 -10.04
CA ILE A 154 14.36 24.58 -9.64
C ILE A 154 13.39 23.42 -9.48
N GLU A 155 13.58 22.35 -10.24
CA GLU A 155 12.77 21.13 -10.11
C GLU A 155 13.11 20.40 -8.81
N LEU A 156 12.09 20.06 -8.01
CA LEU A 156 12.28 19.25 -6.82
C LEU A 156 12.68 17.83 -7.25
N PRO A 157 13.85 17.30 -6.82
CA PRO A 157 14.25 15.97 -7.20
C PRO A 157 13.33 14.92 -6.58
N LYS A 158 13.18 13.79 -7.28
CA LYS A 158 12.44 12.63 -6.74
C LYS A 158 13.06 12.19 -5.42
N GLN A 159 12.20 11.97 -4.43
CA GLN A 159 12.57 11.39 -3.15
C GLN A 159 13.28 10.04 -3.35
N GLN A 160 14.40 9.84 -2.63
CA GLN A 160 15.25 8.65 -2.68
C GLN A 160 15.08 7.71 -1.48
N ILE A 161 14.59 8.22 -0.34
CA ILE A 161 14.27 7.38 0.82
C ILE A 161 13.15 6.41 0.43
N LEU A 162 13.32 5.13 0.78
CA LEU A 162 12.28 4.13 0.55
C LEU A 162 11.14 4.35 1.54
N HIS A 163 9.93 4.51 1.03
CA HIS A 163 8.77 4.84 1.83
C HIS A 163 7.67 3.83 1.55
N THR A 164 7.23 3.12 2.59
CA THR A 164 6.10 2.21 2.53
C THR A 164 5.06 2.54 3.60
N GLU A 165 3.82 2.48 3.18
CA GLU A 165 2.62 2.53 4.00
C GLU A 165 1.82 1.29 3.63
N TRP A 166 1.65 0.33 4.54
CA TRP A 166 1.10 -0.96 4.18
C TRP A 166 -0.35 -0.86 3.68
N LEU A 167 -0.55 -1.23 2.42
CA LEU A 167 -1.84 -1.30 1.74
C LEU A 167 -2.55 -2.62 2.06
N HIS A 168 -3.71 -2.52 2.71
CA HIS A 168 -4.58 -3.63 3.10
C HIS A 168 -5.70 -3.81 2.08
N THR A 169 -5.47 -4.62 1.04
CA THR A 169 -6.42 -4.84 -0.06
C THR A 169 -7.61 -5.74 0.31
N ASP A 170 -7.50 -6.48 1.40
CA ASP A 170 -8.61 -7.19 2.03
C ASP A 170 -9.62 -6.21 2.66
N CYS A 171 -9.12 -5.13 3.29
CA CYS A 171 -9.98 -4.05 3.79
C CYS A 171 -10.76 -3.38 2.67
N LEU A 172 -10.15 -3.22 1.48
CA LEU A 172 -10.84 -2.70 0.30
C LEU A 172 -11.94 -3.65 -0.18
N ALA A 173 -11.66 -4.96 -0.28
CA ALA A 173 -12.67 -5.96 -0.63
C ALA A 173 -13.86 -5.92 0.34
N ASN A 174 -13.57 -5.86 1.63
CA ASN A 174 -14.58 -5.86 2.69
C ASN A 174 -15.42 -4.58 2.70
N TYR A 175 -14.78 -3.41 2.57
CA TYR A 175 -15.45 -2.11 2.61
C TYR A 175 -16.34 -1.89 1.38
N TYR A 176 -15.83 -2.19 0.18
CA TYR A 176 -16.58 -2.01 -1.07
C TYR A 176 -17.51 -3.19 -1.39
N HIS A 177 -17.49 -4.25 -0.57
CA HIS A 177 -18.28 -5.47 -0.77
C HIS A 177 -18.05 -6.11 -2.14
N VAL A 178 -16.77 -6.23 -2.54
CA VAL A 178 -16.35 -6.82 -3.81
C VAL A 178 -15.57 -8.11 -3.58
N GLU A 179 -15.73 -9.07 -4.50
CA GLU A 179 -14.98 -10.33 -4.45
C GLU A 179 -13.48 -10.07 -4.71
N PRO A 180 -12.57 -10.61 -3.87
CA PRO A 180 -11.14 -10.56 -4.13
C PRO A 180 -10.78 -11.04 -5.53
N PHE A 181 -9.86 -10.31 -6.19
CA PHE A 181 -9.39 -10.59 -7.56
C PHE A 181 -10.42 -10.47 -8.68
N SER A 182 -11.65 -10.03 -8.40
CA SER A 182 -12.56 -9.56 -9.46
C SER A 182 -11.95 -8.35 -10.19
N GLU A 183 -12.39 -8.09 -11.43
CA GLU A 183 -11.92 -6.90 -12.17
C GLU A 183 -12.20 -5.60 -11.41
N GLN A 184 -13.33 -5.53 -10.69
CA GLN A 184 -13.63 -4.38 -9.84
C GLN A 184 -12.63 -4.23 -8.67
N TRP A 185 -12.26 -5.34 -8.02
CA TRP A 185 -11.24 -5.33 -6.97
C TRP A 185 -9.88 -4.88 -7.51
N TRP A 186 -9.50 -5.30 -8.72
CA TRP A 186 -8.28 -4.83 -9.38
C TRP A 186 -8.30 -3.34 -9.68
N THR A 187 -9.42 -2.81 -10.19
CA THR A 187 -9.59 -1.36 -10.42
C THR A 187 -9.45 -0.57 -9.12
N ILE A 188 -10.14 -0.98 -8.05
CA ILE A 188 -10.03 -0.34 -6.74
C ILE A 188 -8.59 -0.37 -6.24
N THR A 189 -7.93 -1.53 -6.33
CA THR A 189 -6.54 -1.71 -5.92
C THR A 189 -5.59 -0.81 -6.71
N GLU A 190 -5.77 -0.71 -8.03
CA GLU A 190 -4.99 0.17 -8.91
C GLU A 190 -5.17 1.65 -8.55
N ASN A 191 -6.40 2.08 -8.23
CA ASN A 191 -6.65 3.46 -7.78
C ASN A 191 -5.89 3.77 -6.49
N PHE A 192 -5.92 2.86 -5.50
CA PHE A 192 -5.24 3.05 -4.22
C PHE A 192 -3.70 3.00 -4.36
N ILE A 193 -3.16 2.12 -5.21
CA ILE A 193 -1.72 2.05 -5.52
C ILE A 193 -1.26 3.33 -6.23
N SER A 194 -2.03 3.79 -7.23
CA SER A 194 -1.70 4.99 -8.00
C SER A 194 -1.71 6.24 -7.11
N HIS A 195 -2.69 6.35 -6.23
CA HIS A 195 -2.75 7.42 -5.23
C HIS A 195 -1.57 7.36 -4.26
N ALA A 196 -1.24 6.19 -3.71
CA ALA A 196 -0.09 6.04 -2.81
C ALA A 196 1.20 6.56 -3.49
N ALA A 197 1.41 6.18 -4.76
CA ALA A 197 2.56 6.64 -5.53
C ALA A 197 2.62 8.16 -5.77
N GLN A 198 1.46 8.82 -5.86
CA GLN A 198 1.38 10.28 -5.99
C GLN A 198 1.84 11.00 -4.72
N HIS A 199 1.65 10.39 -3.54
CA HIS A 199 2.03 10.95 -2.24
C HIS A 199 3.33 10.36 -1.68
N SER A 200 4.35 10.23 -2.54
CA SER A 200 5.72 9.83 -2.16
C SER A 200 5.89 8.40 -1.60
N ILE A 201 4.88 7.51 -1.67
CA ILE A 201 5.04 6.10 -1.33
C ILE A 201 5.65 5.38 -2.54
N ASN A 202 6.85 4.82 -2.38
CA ASN A 202 7.65 4.26 -3.49
C ASN A 202 8.04 2.79 -3.31
N MET A 203 7.52 2.17 -2.25
CA MET A 203 7.57 0.74 -1.97
C MET A 203 6.17 0.22 -1.65
N MET A 204 5.89 -1.04 -1.99
CA MET A 204 4.57 -1.63 -1.79
C MET A 204 4.62 -3.02 -1.13
N LEU A 205 3.84 -3.19 -0.05
CA LEU A 205 3.55 -4.49 0.55
C LEU A 205 2.86 -5.39 -0.47
N THR A 206 3.48 -6.51 -0.78
CA THR A 206 3.06 -7.44 -1.82
C THR A 206 2.62 -8.76 -1.18
N PRO A 207 1.32 -9.05 -1.14
CA PRO A 207 0.77 -10.23 -0.48
C PRO A 207 0.98 -11.51 -1.29
N VAL A 208 2.23 -11.94 -1.49
CA VAL A 208 2.55 -13.22 -2.16
C VAL A 208 1.90 -14.41 -1.46
N LEU A 209 1.85 -14.34 -0.13
CA LEU A 209 1.00 -15.17 0.74
C LEU A 209 0.02 -14.23 1.48
N ASN A 210 -1.01 -14.79 2.10
CA ASN A 210 -1.95 -13.97 2.86
C ASN A 210 -1.24 -13.35 4.07
N PRO A 211 -1.17 -12.01 4.21
CA PRO A 211 -0.42 -11.36 5.27
C PRO A 211 -0.93 -11.74 6.67
N PRO A 212 -0.07 -12.19 7.59
CA PRO A 212 -0.44 -12.54 8.96
C PRO A 212 -0.42 -11.32 9.91
N LEU A 213 -0.89 -10.17 9.43
CA LEU A 213 -0.79 -8.86 10.08
C LEU A 213 -2.07 -8.48 10.83
N ASP A 214 -1.92 -7.90 12.01
CA ASP A 214 -2.95 -7.45 12.94
C ASP A 214 -4.16 -8.38 13.00
N THR A 215 -3.90 -9.67 13.23
CA THR A 215 -4.93 -10.72 13.27
C THR A 215 -4.88 -11.46 14.59
N ALA A 216 -6.00 -11.51 15.31
CA ALA A 216 -6.09 -12.26 16.56
C ALA A 216 -5.74 -13.75 16.33
N LYS A 217 -5.04 -14.36 17.29
CA LYS A 217 -4.70 -15.80 17.22
C LYS A 217 -5.95 -16.65 17.00
N GLY A 218 -5.92 -17.49 15.97
CA GLY A 218 -7.04 -18.34 15.57
C GLY A 218 -8.10 -17.69 14.68
N ARG A 219 -7.96 -16.39 14.34
CA ARG A 219 -8.81 -15.70 13.35
C ARG A 219 -8.15 -15.68 11.98
N GLU A 220 -8.93 -15.26 11.00
CA GLU A 220 -8.51 -15.08 9.62
C GLU A 220 -9.05 -13.78 9.05
N ARG A 221 -8.30 -13.21 8.11
CA ARG A 221 -8.70 -12.08 7.27
C ARG A 221 -9.07 -12.60 5.88
N THR A 222 -9.77 -11.77 5.11
CA THR A 222 -10.16 -12.08 3.73
C THR A 222 -8.91 -12.47 2.92
N ASN A 223 -8.99 -13.59 2.21
CA ASN A 223 -7.86 -14.12 1.45
C ASN A 223 -7.51 -13.20 0.27
N ILE A 224 -6.33 -12.61 0.31
CA ILE A 224 -5.77 -11.77 -0.75
C ILE A 224 -4.38 -12.24 -1.21
N GLN A 225 -4.08 -13.54 -1.07
CA GLN A 225 -2.81 -14.12 -1.55
C GLN A 225 -2.69 -14.03 -3.09
N LEU A 226 -1.56 -13.51 -3.57
CA LEU A 226 -1.24 -13.36 -5.00
C LEU A 226 -0.61 -14.60 -5.64
N THR A 227 -0.38 -15.65 -4.86
CA THR A 227 0.07 -16.95 -5.39
C THR A 227 -1.10 -17.92 -5.42
N ASP A 228 -1.41 -18.44 -6.61
CA ASP A 228 -2.29 -19.61 -6.74
C ASP A 228 -1.46 -20.87 -6.53
N ILE A 229 -1.90 -21.72 -5.60
CA ILE A 229 -1.14 -22.88 -5.13
C ILE A 229 -1.99 -24.12 -5.35
N ASP A 230 -1.54 -25.00 -6.24
CA ASP A 230 -2.15 -26.31 -6.44
C ASP A 230 -1.35 -27.35 -5.65
N TYR A 231 -2.03 -28.19 -4.87
CA TYR A 231 -1.41 -29.22 -4.04
C TYR A 231 -1.97 -30.59 -4.39
N ASN A 232 -1.09 -31.48 -4.85
CA ASN A 232 -1.43 -32.86 -5.15
C ASN A 232 -1.28 -33.74 -3.91
N VAL A 233 -2.40 -34.20 -3.34
CA VAL A 233 -2.41 -35.00 -2.11
C VAL A 233 -1.88 -36.42 -2.32
N THR A 234 -1.88 -36.93 -3.56
CA THR A 234 -1.37 -38.26 -3.89
C THR A 234 0.16 -38.26 -4.00
N THR A 235 0.72 -37.24 -4.65
CA THR A 235 2.17 -37.14 -4.89
C THR A 235 2.92 -36.30 -3.85
N ASN A 236 2.19 -35.57 -3.00
CA ASN A 236 2.73 -34.60 -2.04
C ASN A 236 3.57 -33.51 -2.72
N GLN A 237 3.07 -32.97 -3.84
CA GLN A 237 3.74 -31.95 -4.65
C GLN A 237 2.91 -30.67 -4.72
N TYR A 238 3.60 -29.54 -4.80
CA TYR A 238 3.01 -28.22 -4.98
C TYR A 238 3.38 -27.67 -6.35
N ASP A 239 2.40 -27.09 -7.04
CA ASP A 239 2.59 -26.27 -8.22
C ASP A 239 2.16 -24.83 -7.92
N PHE A 240 2.91 -23.86 -8.43
CA PHE A 240 2.73 -22.45 -8.12
C PHE A 240 2.47 -21.63 -9.39
N ASN A 241 1.35 -20.92 -9.42
CA ASN A 241 1.04 -19.93 -10.45
C ASN A 241 1.14 -18.51 -9.85
N PHE A 242 1.88 -17.64 -10.55
CA PHE A 242 2.19 -16.28 -10.15
C PHE A 242 1.52 -15.20 -11.04
N ASP A 243 0.51 -15.53 -11.86
CA ASP A 243 -0.14 -14.58 -12.79
C ASP A 243 -0.69 -13.34 -12.06
N LYS A 244 -1.27 -13.52 -10.86
CA LYS A 244 -1.76 -12.40 -10.02
C LYS A 244 -0.60 -11.53 -9.52
N LEU A 245 0.52 -12.14 -9.14
CA LEU A 245 1.74 -11.40 -8.77
C LEU A 245 2.28 -10.60 -9.97
N GLU A 246 2.27 -11.15 -11.18
CA GLU A 246 2.69 -10.42 -12.38
C GLU A 246 1.81 -9.19 -12.63
N ARG A 247 0.48 -9.35 -12.55
CA ARG A 247 -0.48 -8.24 -12.68
C ARG A 247 -0.25 -7.18 -11.61
N TRP A 248 -0.06 -7.58 -10.36
CA TRP A 248 0.26 -6.68 -9.25
C TRP A 248 1.52 -5.84 -9.53
N VAL A 249 2.60 -6.51 -9.94
CA VAL A 249 3.88 -5.87 -10.26
C VAL A 249 3.74 -4.92 -11.44
N PHE A 250 2.97 -5.30 -12.45
CA PHE A 250 2.68 -4.44 -13.60
C PHE A 250 1.97 -3.15 -13.13
N ILE A 251 0.89 -3.25 -12.34
CA ILE A 251 0.14 -2.11 -11.82
C ILE A 251 1.06 -1.18 -11.00
N CYS A 252 1.81 -1.74 -10.06
CA CYS A 252 2.78 -0.97 -9.26
C CYS A 252 3.80 -0.24 -10.15
N ARG A 253 4.30 -0.92 -11.19
CA ARG A 253 5.26 -0.32 -12.12
C ARG A 253 4.66 0.81 -12.93
N GLN A 254 3.42 0.69 -13.36
CA GLN A 254 2.71 1.75 -14.08
C GLN A 254 2.51 2.99 -13.18
N ALA A 255 2.25 2.78 -11.88
CA ALA A 255 2.15 3.85 -10.90
C ALA A 255 3.51 4.50 -10.52
N GLY A 256 4.64 3.92 -10.92
CA GLY A 256 5.98 4.43 -10.59
C GLY A 256 6.66 3.73 -9.41
N ILE A 257 5.99 2.78 -8.76
CA ILE A 257 6.56 1.98 -7.67
C ILE A 257 7.46 0.88 -8.25
N ARG A 258 8.67 0.74 -7.69
CA ARG A 258 9.66 -0.26 -8.16
C ARG A 258 10.19 -1.15 -7.06
N ASN A 259 9.94 -0.81 -5.80
CA ASN A 259 10.40 -1.57 -4.65
C ASN A 259 9.22 -2.31 -4.02
N PHE A 260 9.48 -3.51 -3.51
CA PHE A 260 8.44 -4.39 -3.01
C PHE A 260 8.92 -5.05 -1.73
N GLU A 261 8.08 -5.01 -0.70
CA GLU A 261 8.25 -5.83 0.49
C GLU A 261 7.24 -6.97 0.43
N LEU A 262 7.67 -8.20 0.67
CA LEU A 262 6.79 -9.36 0.56
C LEU A 262 6.14 -9.65 1.91
N SER A 263 4.88 -10.08 1.89
CA SER A 263 4.17 -10.56 3.08
C SER A 263 5.03 -11.52 3.91
N HIS A 264 5.00 -11.32 5.24
CA HIS A 264 5.72 -12.12 6.22
C HIS A 264 5.57 -13.64 5.99
N LEU A 265 6.69 -14.35 6.14
CA LEU A 265 6.71 -15.80 6.02
C LEU A 265 6.15 -16.51 7.26
N PHE A 266 6.10 -15.87 8.42
CA PHE A 266 5.60 -16.46 9.65
C PHE A 266 4.64 -15.50 10.37
N SER A 267 3.86 -16.04 11.33
CA SER A 267 2.92 -15.24 12.12
C SER A 267 3.61 -14.12 12.89
N GLN A 268 2.95 -12.97 13.01
CA GLN A 268 3.43 -11.82 13.78
C GLN A 268 3.83 -12.14 15.23
N TRP A 269 4.72 -11.29 15.78
CA TRP A 269 5.26 -11.29 17.13
C TRP A 269 6.26 -12.42 17.45
N ASP A 270 5.77 -13.65 17.58
CA ASP A 270 6.58 -14.78 18.06
C ASP A 270 7.07 -15.71 16.93
N GLY A 271 6.59 -15.53 15.70
CA GLY A 271 6.97 -16.39 14.57
C GLY A 271 6.64 -17.86 14.79
N ALA A 272 5.71 -18.18 15.70
CA ALA A 272 5.47 -19.54 16.16
C ALA A 272 4.62 -20.38 15.19
N PHE A 273 3.89 -19.73 14.26
CA PHE A 273 2.96 -20.40 13.36
C PHE A 273 3.15 -19.97 11.91
N ALA A 274 2.64 -20.77 10.98
CA ALA A 274 2.50 -20.39 9.59
C ALA A 274 1.41 -19.30 9.42
N PRO A 275 1.55 -18.41 8.41
CA PRO A 275 0.44 -17.56 7.98
C PRO A 275 -0.71 -18.41 7.43
N ASN A 276 -1.88 -17.81 7.27
CA ASN A 276 -2.99 -18.49 6.57
C ASN A 276 -2.60 -18.67 5.10
N ILE A 277 -2.60 -19.90 4.61
CA ILE A 277 -2.27 -20.22 3.21
C ILE A 277 -3.37 -21.13 2.66
N TYR A 278 -3.95 -20.71 1.54
CA TYR A 278 -5.00 -21.44 0.84
C TYR A 278 -4.41 -22.15 -0.37
N VAL A 279 -4.85 -23.39 -0.61
CA VAL A 279 -4.40 -24.22 -1.73
C VAL A 279 -5.59 -24.89 -2.39
N ASN A 280 -5.52 -25.08 -3.70
CA ASN A 280 -6.42 -25.95 -4.45
C ASN A 280 -5.91 -27.39 -4.34
N GLN A 281 -6.68 -28.28 -3.72
CA GLN A 281 -6.27 -29.68 -3.60
C GLN A 281 -6.69 -30.50 -4.81
N TYR A 282 -5.78 -31.34 -5.27
CA TYR A 282 -6.02 -32.32 -6.33
C TYR A 282 -5.57 -33.71 -5.89
N GLU A 283 -6.25 -34.75 -6.38
CA GLU A 283 -5.75 -36.13 -6.33
C GLU A 283 -5.40 -36.61 -7.74
N THR A 284 -4.26 -37.31 -7.86
CA THR A 284 -3.96 -38.10 -9.06
C THR A 284 -4.48 -39.51 -8.88
N TYR A 285 -5.18 -40.00 -9.91
CA TYR A 285 -5.69 -41.36 -9.98
C TYR A 285 -5.50 -41.92 -11.40
N GLU A 286 -5.49 -43.24 -11.51
CA GLU A 286 -5.45 -43.93 -12.81
C GLU A 286 -6.88 -44.25 -13.24
N GLU A 287 -7.24 -43.83 -14.45
CA GLU A 287 -8.51 -44.19 -15.08
C GLU A 287 -8.25 -45.19 -16.20
N GLU A 288 -9.00 -46.29 -16.17
CA GLU A 288 -9.02 -47.26 -17.25
C GLU A 288 -9.80 -46.66 -18.44
N VAL A 289 -9.12 -46.46 -19.56
CA VAL A 289 -9.71 -45.96 -20.81
C VAL A 289 -9.63 -47.03 -21.87
N THR A 290 -10.77 -47.31 -22.49
CA THR A 290 -10.89 -48.22 -23.61
C THR A 290 -10.64 -47.47 -24.92
N ILE A 291 -9.56 -47.81 -25.63
CA ILE A 291 -9.26 -47.25 -26.94
C ILE A 291 -9.65 -48.27 -28.01
N GLU A 292 -10.49 -47.83 -28.93
CA GLU A 292 -10.83 -48.58 -30.15
C GLU A 292 -9.94 -48.09 -31.29
N GLU A 293 -9.12 -48.98 -31.84
CA GLU A 293 -8.22 -48.70 -32.95
C GLU A 293 -8.61 -49.54 -34.17
N GLU A 294 -8.81 -48.88 -35.32
CA GLU A 294 -9.09 -49.54 -36.59
C GLU A 294 -7.77 -49.98 -37.23
N VAL A 295 -7.42 -51.26 -37.13
CA VAL A 295 -6.17 -51.82 -37.66
C VAL A 295 -6.44 -52.72 -38.87
N PRO A 296 -5.47 -52.93 -39.78
CA PRO A 296 -5.64 -53.82 -40.92
C PRO A 296 -5.88 -55.28 -40.50
N LEU A 297 -6.75 -55.98 -41.21
CA LEU A 297 -6.89 -57.44 -41.13
C LEU A 297 -5.60 -58.11 -41.60
N THR A 298 -5.19 -59.18 -40.93
CA THR A 298 -4.06 -60.00 -41.38
C THR A 298 -4.41 -60.77 -42.66
N GLU A 299 -3.42 -61.23 -43.43
CA GLU A 299 -3.66 -61.98 -44.68
C GLU A 299 -4.51 -63.24 -44.44
N GLU A 300 -4.26 -63.95 -43.33
CA GLU A 300 -5.00 -65.15 -42.94
C GLU A 300 -6.46 -64.86 -42.58
N GLU A 301 -6.73 -63.74 -41.87
CA GLU A 301 -8.09 -63.28 -41.55
C GLU A 301 -8.84 -62.83 -42.82
N LEU A 302 -8.14 -62.20 -43.76
CA LEU A 302 -8.70 -61.78 -45.04
C LEU A 302 -9.08 -63.00 -45.91
N GLU A 303 -8.25 -64.05 -45.92
CA GLU A 303 -8.56 -65.31 -46.60
C GLU A 303 -9.74 -66.05 -45.96
N ALA A 304 -9.80 -66.09 -44.63
CA ALA A 304 -10.93 -66.68 -43.91
C ALA A 304 -12.25 -65.95 -44.19
N LEU A 305 -12.22 -64.61 -44.25
CA LEU A 305 -13.39 -63.79 -44.58
C LEU A 305 -13.86 -64.04 -46.02
N LYS A 306 -12.91 -64.09 -46.98
CA LYS A 306 -13.20 -64.45 -48.39
C LYS A 306 -13.83 -65.85 -48.48
N ALA A 307 -13.30 -66.83 -47.76
CA ALA A 307 -13.84 -68.20 -47.75
C ALA A 307 -15.26 -68.28 -47.17
N LYS A 308 -15.57 -67.48 -46.13
CA LYS A 308 -16.91 -67.42 -45.53
C LYS A 308 -17.94 -66.79 -46.48
N LEU A 309 -17.58 -65.69 -47.15
CA LEU A 309 -18.41 -65.04 -48.18
C LEU A 309 -18.66 -65.94 -49.39
N SER A 310 -17.65 -66.70 -49.85
CA SER A 310 -17.82 -67.69 -50.90
C SER A 310 -18.82 -68.79 -50.51
N ARG A 311 -18.81 -69.25 -49.25
CA ARG A 311 -19.78 -70.24 -48.75
C ARG A 311 -21.21 -69.68 -48.62
N GLU A 312 -21.37 -68.41 -48.25
CA GLU A 312 -22.70 -67.77 -48.20
C GLU A 312 -23.29 -67.54 -49.61
N LYS A 313 -22.44 -67.25 -50.62
CA LYS A 313 -22.83 -67.21 -52.05
C LYS A 313 -23.22 -68.58 -52.63
N GLU A 314 -22.70 -69.67 -52.08
CA GLU A 314 -23.07 -71.04 -52.49
C GLU A 314 -24.41 -71.50 -51.89
N ASN A 315 -24.84 -70.89 -50.78
CA ASN A 315 -26.11 -71.22 -50.09
C ASN A 315 -27.28 -70.29 -50.45
N THR A 316 -27.13 -69.43 -51.47
CA THR A 316 -28.20 -68.56 -51.98
C THR A 316 -28.95 -69.22 -53.14
N ASP A 317 -30.29 -69.19 -53.08
CA ASP A 317 -31.24 -69.88 -53.97
C ASP A 317 -31.05 -69.53 -55.47
N PRO A 318 -31.20 -70.46 -56.44
CA PRO A 318 -30.94 -70.18 -57.85
C PRO A 318 -31.91 -69.21 -58.55
N GLU A 319 -33.02 -68.82 -57.92
CA GLU A 319 -34.03 -67.91 -58.51
C GLU A 319 -33.77 -66.41 -58.29
N GLU A 320 -32.74 -66.02 -57.52
CA GLU A 320 -32.28 -64.63 -57.38
C GLU A 320 -30.97 -64.33 -58.16
N LYS A 321 -30.63 -65.18 -59.15
CA LYS A 321 -29.39 -65.06 -59.95
C LYS A 321 -29.50 -64.24 -61.24
N SER A 322 -30.60 -63.52 -61.50
CA SER A 322 -30.79 -62.82 -62.78
C SER A 322 -30.92 -61.29 -62.73
N GLU A 323 -30.72 -60.62 -61.59
CA GLU A 323 -30.75 -59.13 -61.55
C GLU A 323 -29.68 -58.48 -60.64
N LEU A 324 -28.58 -59.17 -60.36
CA LEU A 324 -27.45 -58.61 -59.60
C LEU A 324 -26.11 -59.03 -60.24
N ASP A 325 -25.79 -58.47 -61.41
CA ASP A 325 -24.39 -58.12 -61.71
C ASP A 325 -24.00 -56.98 -60.76
N ILE A 326 -23.84 -57.31 -59.48
CA ILE A 326 -23.09 -56.47 -58.55
C ILE A 326 -21.65 -56.91 -58.72
N GLU A 327 -20.89 -56.10 -59.48
CA GLU A 327 -19.46 -55.93 -59.25
C GLU A 327 -19.23 -56.00 -57.74
N VAL A 328 -18.46 -56.99 -57.30
CA VAL A 328 -18.02 -57.05 -55.91
C VAL A 328 -17.19 -55.78 -55.71
N ASP A 329 -17.81 -54.74 -55.15
CA ASP A 329 -17.15 -53.50 -54.80
C ASP A 329 -15.93 -53.86 -53.94
N GLU A 330 -14.73 -53.55 -54.46
CA GLU A 330 -13.47 -53.82 -53.78
C GLU A 330 -13.30 -53.00 -52.49
N ASN A 331 -14.30 -52.22 -52.09
CA ASN A 331 -14.36 -51.50 -50.81
C ASN A 331 -14.80 -52.36 -49.62
N PHE A 332 -14.30 -53.59 -49.49
CA PHE A 332 -14.30 -54.23 -48.18
C PHE A 332 -13.39 -53.43 -47.27
N LYS A 333 -13.92 -52.92 -46.15
CA LYS A 333 -13.10 -52.38 -45.06
C LYS A 333 -12.12 -53.49 -44.63
N LYS A 334 -10.85 -53.37 -45.05
CA LYS A 334 -9.76 -54.32 -44.75
C LYS A 334 -9.25 -54.16 -43.32
N THR A 335 -10.13 -53.78 -42.41
CA THR A 335 -9.79 -53.32 -41.08
C THR A 335 -10.69 -54.00 -40.06
N LYS A 336 -10.13 -54.29 -38.88
CA LYS A 336 -10.86 -54.71 -37.69
C LYS A 336 -10.68 -53.66 -36.60
N ILE A 337 -11.68 -53.50 -35.75
CA ILE A 337 -11.52 -52.71 -34.54
C ILE A 337 -10.88 -53.64 -33.50
N ILE A 338 -9.70 -53.26 -33.01
CA ILE A 338 -9.12 -53.85 -31.81
C ILE A 338 -9.39 -52.90 -30.66
N THR A 339 -9.80 -53.46 -29.54
CA THR A 339 -9.93 -52.75 -28.28
C THR A 339 -8.68 -52.98 -27.45
N ARG A 340 -8.02 -51.92 -27.02
CA ARG A 340 -6.95 -52.00 -26.01
C ARG A 340 -7.30 -51.16 -24.79
N THR A 341 -6.98 -51.69 -23.62
CA THR A 341 -7.12 -50.99 -22.35
C THR A 341 -5.83 -50.22 -22.09
N GLU A 342 -5.95 -48.92 -21.83
CA GLU A 342 -4.85 -48.08 -21.34
C GLU A 342 -5.23 -47.46 -19.99
N PHE A 343 -4.24 -47.30 -19.11
CA PHE A 343 -4.40 -46.53 -17.88
C PHE A 343 -3.87 -45.13 -18.13
N VAL A 344 -4.75 -44.13 -18.00
CA VAL A 344 -4.39 -42.72 -18.15
C VAL A 344 -4.38 -42.09 -16.77
N GLN A 345 -3.29 -41.39 -16.44
CA GLN A 345 -3.25 -40.57 -15.23
C GLN A 345 -4.17 -39.36 -15.42
N LYS A 346 -5.12 -39.21 -14.49
CA LYS A 346 -5.99 -38.04 -14.42
C LYS A 346 -5.84 -37.35 -13.08
N GLN A 347 -6.21 -36.07 -13.06
CA GLN A 347 -6.30 -35.27 -11.85
C GLN A 347 -7.75 -34.94 -11.56
N ARG A 348 -8.12 -34.99 -10.28
CA ARG A 348 -9.43 -34.59 -9.80
C ARG A 348 -9.29 -33.49 -8.76
N PHE A 349 -10.02 -32.39 -8.97
CA PHE A 349 -10.11 -31.29 -8.01
C PHE A 349 -10.94 -31.71 -6.79
N LEU A 350 -10.40 -31.48 -5.60
CA LEU A 350 -11.00 -31.80 -4.31
C LEU A 350 -11.61 -30.57 -3.62
N GLY A 351 -11.19 -29.36 -4.01
CA GLY A 351 -11.64 -28.10 -3.42
C GLY A 351 -10.49 -27.21 -2.99
N MET A 352 -10.80 -25.94 -2.73
CA MET A 352 -9.86 -25.02 -2.08
C MET A 352 -9.94 -25.20 -0.56
N VAL A 353 -8.79 -25.30 0.10
CA VAL A 353 -8.71 -25.45 1.56
C VAL A 353 -7.67 -24.50 2.15
N LYS A 354 -7.86 -24.11 3.40
CA LYS A 354 -6.81 -23.49 4.21
C LYS A 354 -5.84 -24.57 4.67
N GLN A 355 -4.71 -24.70 3.99
CA GLN A 355 -3.70 -25.73 4.25
C GLN A 355 -2.86 -25.43 5.49
N PHE A 356 -2.54 -24.15 5.72
CA PHE A 356 -1.73 -23.69 6.83
C PHE A 356 -2.37 -22.48 7.53
N GLY A 357 -1.98 -22.24 8.78
CA GLY A 357 -2.40 -21.09 9.58
C GLY A 357 -2.03 -21.25 11.05
N TRP A 358 -2.78 -20.63 11.96
CA TRP A 358 -2.57 -20.71 13.42
C TRP A 358 -2.57 -22.12 14.03
N HIS A 359 -3.06 -23.12 13.30
CA HIS A 359 -3.06 -24.52 13.72
C HIS A 359 -1.78 -25.27 13.29
N THR A 360 -0.89 -24.60 12.55
CA THR A 360 0.34 -25.15 11.99
C THR A 360 1.55 -24.48 12.63
N PRO A 361 2.31 -25.19 13.49
CA PRO A 361 3.57 -24.67 14.01
C PRO A 361 4.56 -24.35 12.89
N SER A 362 5.34 -23.28 13.07
CA SER A 362 6.35 -22.81 12.11
C SER A 362 7.46 -23.83 11.83
N ASN A 363 7.69 -24.76 12.77
CA ASN A 363 8.65 -25.86 12.65
C ASN A 363 8.03 -27.20 12.28
N SER A 364 6.77 -27.24 11.85
CA SER A 364 6.14 -28.48 11.40
C SER A 364 6.77 -28.99 10.09
N GLU A 365 6.94 -30.30 9.97
CA GLU A 365 7.51 -30.94 8.78
C GLU A 365 6.77 -30.55 7.49
N ALA A 366 5.43 -30.50 7.56
CA ALA A 366 4.59 -30.12 6.43
C ALA A 366 4.83 -28.67 5.97
N TYR A 367 4.98 -27.74 6.91
CA TYR A 367 5.20 -26.34 6.55
C TYR A 367 6.63 -26.09 6.05
N ILE A 368 7.61 -26.75 6.65
CA ILE A 368 9.00 -26.73 6.16
C ILE A 368 9.06 -27.26 4.72
N ALA A 369 8.41 -28.40 4.43
CA ALA A 369 8.35 -28.98 3.09
C ALA A 369 7.67 -28.04 2.08
N PHE A 370 6.61 -27.35 2.49
CA PHE A 370 5.98 -26.31 1.68
C PHE A 370 6.95 -25.17 1.36
N LEU A 371 7.63 -24.59 2.35
CA LEU A 371 8.59 -23.50 2.14
C LEU A 371 9.80 -23.93 1.30
N ASP A 372 10.27 -25.16 1.46
CA ASP A 372 11.34 -25.74 0.63
C ASP A 372 10.94 -25.88 -0.85
N SER A 373 9.64 -25.99 -1.16
CA SER A 373 9.12 -25.97 -2.53
C SER A 373 8.82 -24.54 -3.01
N PHE A 374 8.16 -23.74 -2.17
CA PHE A 374 7.65 -22.42 -2.49
C PHE A 374 8.76 -21.38 -2.69
N LEU A 375 9.74 -21.31 -1.77
CA LEU A 375 10.77 -20.27 -1.81
C LEU A 375 11.64 -20.34 -3.07
N PRO A 376 12.11 -21.52 -3.53
CA PRO A 376 12.79 -21.62 -4.83
C PRO A 376 11.94 -21.15 -6.01
N ALA A 377 10.66 -21.55 -6.06
CA ALA A 377 9.76 -21.15 -7.14
C ALA A 377 9.51 -19.64 -7.15
N LEU A 378 9.19 -19.06 -5.99
CA LEU A 378 8.97 -17.63 -5.83
C LEU A 378 10.24 -16.82 -6.16
N THR A 379 11.39 -17.21 -5.62
CA THR A 379 12.64 -16.46 -5.85
C THR A 379 13.10 -16.53 -7.29
N SER A 380 12.92 -17.68 -7.98
CA SER A 380 13.11 -17.77 -9.43
C SER A 380 12.18 -16.80 -10.16
N LYS A 381 10.90 -16.77 -9.80
CA LYS A 381 9.93 -15.87 -10.44
C LYS A 381 10.28 -14.40 -10.25
N LEU A 382 10.72 -14.01 -9.05
CA LEU A 382 11.15 -12.64 -8.75
C LEU A 382 12.40 -12.25 -9.55
N VAL A 383 13.32 -13.19 -9.80
CA VAL A 383 14.46 -12.97 -10.70
C VAL A 383 13.98 -12.78 -12.13
N ASP A 384 13.06 -13.61 -12.62
CA ASP A 384 12.51 -13.51 -13.98
C ASP A 384 11.77 -12.18 -14.20
N LEU A 385 11.11 -11.66 -13.16
CA LEU A 385 10.45 -10.35 -13.18
C LEU A 385 11.42 -9.17 -13.05
N ASN A 386 12.74 -9.41 -12.93
CA ASN A 386 13.77 -8.41 -12.67
C ASN A 386 13.53 -7.63 -11.35
N MET A 387 13.11 -8.33 -10.31
CA MET A 387 12.77 -7.74 -9.00
C MET A 387 13.76 -8.05 -7.88
N ALA A 388 14.70 -8.97 -8.06
CA ALA A 388 15.58 -9.43 -6.98
C ALA A 388 16.27 -8.29 -6.21
N SER A 389 16.83 -7.31 -6.93
CA SER A 389 17.48 -6.14 -6.33
C SER A 389 16.53 -5.07 -5.82
N HIS A 390 15.22 -5.26 -5.88
CA HIS A 390 14.18 -4.34 -5.40
C HIS A 390 13.17 -5.03 -4.48
N THR A 391 13.44 -6.28 -4.10
CA THR A 391 12.57 -7.06 -3.22
C THR A 391 13.18 -7.21 -1.83
N TYR A 392 12.32 -7.00 -0.85
CA TYR A 392 12.58 -7.10 0.56
C TYR A 392 11.69 -8.21 1.13
N PHE A 393 12.29 -9.17 1.83
CA PHE A 393 11.58 -10.24 2.50
C PHE A 393 11.43 -9.90 3.98
N HIS A 394 10.21 -10.13 4.46
CA HIS A 394 9.92 -10.16 5.88
C HIS A 394 9.94 -11.59 6.41
N ILE A 395 10.53 -11.79 7.58
CA ILE A 395 10.51 -13.08 8.28
C ILE A 395 9.25 -13.16 9.14
N PHE A 396 9.16 -12.34 10.18
CA PHE A 396 7.93 -12.06 10.93
C PHE A 396 8.01 -10.70 11.61
N ASP A 397 6.85 -10.13 11.90
CA ASP A 397 6.69 -8.78 12.40
C ASP A 397 7.01 -8.67 13.90
N GLU A 398 7.76 -7.62 14.27
CA GLU A 398 8.13 -7.25 15.65
C GLU A 398 8.67 -8.38 16.56
N PRO A 399 9.71 -9.14 16.18
CA PRO A 399 10.40 -10.05 17.09
C PRO A 399 10.99 -9.29 18.29
N ASN A 400 10.70 -9.79 19.50
CA ASN A 400 11.34 -9.30 20.72
C ASN A 400 12.56 -10.18 21.10
N ALA A 401 13.30 -9.81 22.15
CA ALA A 401 14.51 -10.52 22.57
C ALA A 401 14.33 -12.04 22.81
N THR A 402 13.13 -12.52 23.20
CA THR A 402 12.88 -13.96 23.42
C THR A 402 12.77 -14.74 22.11
N CYS A 403 12.59 -14.06 20.98
CA CYS A 403 12.39 -14.65 19.68
C CYS A 403 13.71 -14.90 18.91
N MET A 404 14.87 -14.48 19.45
CA MET A 404 16.15 -14.54 18.73
C MET A 404 16.54 -15.96 18.29
N GLU A 405 16.32 -16.98 19.13
CA GLU A 405 16.63 -18.37 18.77
C GLU A 405 15.72 -18.88 17.64
N GLN A 406 14.43 -18.55 17.69
CA GLN A 406 13.46 -18.89 16.65
C GLN A 406 13.83 -18.20 15.33
N TYR A 407 14.13 -16.90 15.38
CA TYR A 407 14.53 -16.12 14.23
C TYR A 407 15.80 -16.69 13.58
N ARG A 408 16.83 -17.00 14.39
CA ARG A 408 18.06 -17.65 13.91
C ARG A 408 17.78 -19.01 13.29
N TRP A 409 16.92 -19.82 13.91
CA TRP A 409 16.56 -21.12 13.35
C TRP A 409 15.92 -20.97 11.97
N ILE A 410 14.93 -20.08 11.83
CA ILE A 410 14.27 -19.78 10.55
C ILE A 410 15.30 -19.37 9.50
N GLN A 411 16.19 -18.44 9.82
CA GLN A 411 17.22 -17.99 8.90
C GLN A 411 18.21 -19.09 8.50
N ASN A 412 18.61 -19.94 9.44
CA ASN A 412 19.48 -21.07 9.14
C ASN A 412 18.80 -22.08 8.20
N GLN A 413 17.48 -22.29 8.34
CA GLN A 413 16.73 -23.20 7.47
C GLN A 413 16.52 -22.62 6.07
N PHE A 414 16.03 -21.39 5.98
CA PHE A 414 15.50 -20.83 4.73
C PHE A 414 16.39 -19.75 4.09
N GLY A 415 17.37 -19.22 4.82
CA GLY A 415 18.25 -18.14 4.35
C GLY A 415 19.04 -18.49 3.09
N LYS A 416 19.25 -19.79 2.80
CA LYS A 416 19.83 -20.26 1.53
C LYS A 416 19.04 -19.82 0.29
N TYR A 417 17.72 -19.68 0.40
CA TYR A 417 16.84 -19.23 -0.68
C TYR A 417 16.82 -17.69 -0.81
N LEU A 418 17.10 -16.98 0.27
CA LEU A 418 16.94 -15.51 0.36
C LEU A 418 18.25 -14.73 0.11
N LYS A 419 19.36 -15.41 -0.18
CA LYS A 419 20.70 -14.79 -0.29
C LYS A 419 20.80 -13.63 -1.29
N SER A 420 20.00 -13.63 -2.34
CA SER A 420 19.99 -12.59 -3.38
C SER A 420 19.07 -11.41 -3.06
N PHE A 421 18.40 -11.45 -1.92
CA PHE A 421 17.36 -10.51 -1.53
C PHE A 421 17.70 -9.81 -0.21
N ARG A 422 16.95 -8.77 0.11
CA ARG A 422 17.09 -8.02 1.37
C ARG A 422 16.14 -8.60 2.40
N ILE A 423 16.58 -8.60 3.66
CA ILE A 423 15.73 -9.01 4.79
C ILE A 423 15.49 -7.78 5.64
N ILE A 424 14.22 -7.40 5.75
CA ILE A 424 13.69 -6.28 6.53
C ILE A 424 12.60 -6.81 7.47
N ASP A 425 12.57 -6.30 8.69
CA ASP A 425 11.52 -6.54 9.67
C ASP A 425 11.52 -5.33 10.63
N ALA A 426 10.39 -5.06 11.28
CA ALA A 426 10.30 -4.13 12.38
C ALA A 426 11.03 -4.71 13.60
N ILE A 427 12.13 -4.09 14.04
CA ILE A 427 13.02 -4.59 15.09
C ILE A 427 13.33 -3.48 16.11
N SER A 428 13.06 -3.73 17.39
CA SER A 428 13.38 -2.76 18.47
C SER A 428 14.61 -3.15 19.30
N ASP A 429 15.27 -4.26 18.98
CA ASP A 429 16.51 -4.70 19.64
C ASP A 429 17.69 -4.78 18.66
N VAL A 430 18.69 -3.91 18.83
CA VAL A 430 19.88 -3.83 17.98
C VAL A 430 20.72 -5.12 18.00
N ALA A 431 20.51 -6.02 18.97
CA ALA A 431 21.18 -7.32 19.02
C ALA A 431 20.94 -8.16 17.74
N TYR A 432 19.74 -8.10 17.16
CA TYR A 432 19.43 -8.80 15.89
C TYR A 432 20.39 -8.40 14.77
N TYR A 433 20.69 -7.10 14.65
CA TYR A 433 21.65 -6.62 13.67
C TYR A 433 23.08 -7.04 14.03
N LYS A 434 23.50 -6.84 15.28
CA LYS A 434 24.87 -7.14 15.76
C LYS A 434 25.22 -8.62 15.61
N GLU A 435 24.24 -9.51 15.70
CA GLU A 435 24.43 -10.95 15.53
C GLU A 435 24.30 -11.42 14.07
N GLY A 436 24.14 -10.49 13.12
CA GLY A 436 24.04 -10.77 11.69
C GLY A 436 22.71 -11.42 11.29
N LEU A 437 21.67 -11.31 12.13
CA LEU A 437 20.36 -11.87 11.85
C LEU A 437 19.54 -10.99 10.92
N ILE A 438 19.80 -9.68 10.80
CA ILE A 438 19.02 -8.82 9.90
C ILE A 438 19.91 -7.86 9.13
N SER A 439 19.56 -7.62 7.88
CA SER A 439 20.33 -6.76 6.97
C SER A 439 19.79 -5.32 6.89
N TYR A 440 18.47 -5.17 7.01
CA TYR A 440 17.76 -3.88 6.95
C TYR A 440 16.82 -3.77 8.16
N PRO A 441 17.32 -3.47 9.36
CA PRO A 441 16.45 -3.30 10.52
C PRO A 441 15.58 -2.05 10.36
N ALA A 442 14.26 -2.18 10.50
CA ALA A 442 13.35 -1.05 10.68
C ALA A 442 13.18 -0.82 12.18
N ALA A 443 13.88 0.19 12.72
CA ALA A 443 13.88 0.48 14.14
C ALA A 443 12.69 1.36 14.54
N ALA A 444 12.04 1.04 15.66
CA ALA A 444 11.04 1.91 16.25
C ALA A 444 11.67 3.26 16.61
N SER A 445 11.00 4.38 16.33
CA SER A 445 11.59 5.72 16.50
C SER A 445 12.02 6.05 17.93
N ASP A 446 11.36 5.47 18.93
CA ASP A 446 11.70 5.60 20.36
C ASP A 446 12.78 4.60 20.84
N ALA A 447 13.17 3.64 19.98
CA ALA A 447 14.22 2.65 20.22
C ALA A 447 15.39 2.75 19.22
N ILE A 448 15.46 3.84 18.44
CA ILE A 448 16.41 3.96 17.31
C ILE A 448 17.85 4.31 17.73
N THR A 449 18.05 4.96 18.89
CA THR A 449 19.38 5.44 19.33
C THR A 449 20.46 4.35 19.33
N PRO A 450 20.25 3.14 19.89
CA PRO A 450 21.25 2.07 19.84
C PRO A 450 21.62 1.62 18.42
N PHE A 451 20.72 1.80 17.43
CA PHE A 451 20.97 1.49 16.02
C PHE A 451 21.81 2.59 15.35
N LEU A 452 21.56 3.86 15.70
CA LEU A 452 22.37 4.99 15.27
C LEU A 452 23.81 4.89 15.80
N ASP A 453 23.96 4.57 17.09
CA ASP A 453 25.26 4.35 17.74
C ASP A 453 26.06 3.18 17.12
N ALA A 454 25.36 2.26 16.45
CA ALA A 454 25.95 1.13 15.75
C ALA A 454 26.31 1.45 14.29
N GLU A 455 26.09 2.68 13.81
CA GLU A 455 26.44 3.18 12.47
C GLU A 455 25.88 2.30 11.33
N ILE A 456 24.64 1.83 11.47
CA ILE A 456 24.01 0.91 10.52
C ILE A 456 23.71 1.63 9.19
N SER A 457 24.42 1.24 8.13
CA SER A 457 24.33 1.91 6.82
C SER A 457 22.97 1.79 6.11
N ASN A 458 22.21 0.75 6.45
CA ASN A 458 20.92 0.41 5.86
C ASN A 458 19.78 0.54 6.87
N LEU A 459 19.91 1.46 7.83
CA LEU A 459 18.91 1.64 8.88
C LEU A 459 17.60 2.17 8.30
N TRP A 460 16.51 1.51 8.67
CA TRP A 460 15.14 1.98 8.45
C TRP A 460 14.55 2.44 9.78
N MET A 461 13.49 3.22 9.69
CA MET A 461 12.73 3.68 10.85
C MET A 461 11.24 3.40 10.65
N TYR A 462 10.54 3.05 11.73
CA TYR A 462 9.09 3.03 11.76
C TYR A 462 8.56 3.68 13.05
N TYR A 463 7.30 4.09 13.01
CA TYR A 463 6.49 4.31 14.20
C TYR A 463 5.13 3.62 14.01
N CYS A 464 4.41 3.39 15.11
CA CYS A 464 3.06 2.84 15.13
C CYS A 464 2.26 3.48 16.29
N CYS A 465 1.25 2.78 16.81
CA CYS A 465 0.46 3.23 17.95
C CYS A 465 1.31 3.52 19.20
N ALA A 466 2.42 2.80 19.41
CA ALA A 466 3.21 2.87 20.64
C ALA A 466 4.02 4.16 20.79
N GLN A 467 4.37 4.81 19.68
CA GLN A 467 5.18 6.03 19.65
C GLN A 467 4.29 7.28 19.86
N ASP A 468 3.65 7.34 21.03
CA ASP A 468 2.66 8.37 21.39
C ASP A 468 3.23 9.59 22.12
N SER A 469 4.51 9.52 22.51
CA SER A 469 5.16 10.48 23.38
C SER A 469 6.56 10.83 22.90
N LYS A 470 6.91 12.13 22.97
CA LYS A 470 8.23 12.71 22.68
C LYS A 470 8.77 12.57 21.26
N VAL A 471 8.38 11.54 20.52
CA VAL A 471 8.81 11.27 19.15
C VAL A 471 7.76 11.73 18.14
N SER A 472 8.19 11.93 16.89
CA SER A 472 7.30 12.26 15.77
C SER A 472 6.29 11.14 15.51
N ASN A 473 5.05 11.50 15.19
CA ASN A 473 4.02 10.59 14.71
C ASN A 473 2.89 11.41 14.07
N ARG A 474 1.81 10.76 13.65
CA ARG A 474 0.75 11.35 12.82
C ARG A 474 -0.65 11.24 13.43
N PHE A 475 -0.80 11.12 14.75
CA PHE A 475 -2.14 11.01 15.35
C PHE A 475 -2.96 12.30 15.22
N PHE A 476 -4.28 12.18 15.29
CA PHE A 476 -5.20 13.31 15.16
C PHE A 476 -4.95 14.42 16.19
N ALA A 477 -4.63 14.05 17.44
CA ALA A 477 -4.33 15.02 18.49
C ALA A 477 -2.91 15.61 18.43
N MET A 478 -2.01 15.03 17.63
CA MET A 478 -0.65 15.57 17.50
C MET A 478 -0.66 16.80 16.59
N PRO A 479 0.07 17.87 16.91
CA PRO A 479 0.29 18.98 15.99
C PRO A 479 0.87 18.48 14.65
N SER A 480 0.45 19.06 13.52
CA SER A 480 0.97 18.66 12.20
C SER A 480 2.48 18.87 12.07
N SER A 481 3.06 19.80 12.83
CA SER A 481 4.52 19.98 12.92
C SER A 481 5.24 18.71 13.41
N GLN A 482 4.63 17.92 14.29
CA GLN A 482 5.20 16.66 14.76
C GLN A 482 5.13 15.52 13.73
N ASN A 483 4.24 15.63 12.74
CA ASN A 483 4.24 14.75 11.58
C ASN A 483 5.34 15.18 10.59
N ARG A 484 5.42 16.48 10.28
CA ARG A 484 6.37 17.00 9.27
C ARG A 484 7.84 16.96 9.69
N ILE A 485 8.14 17.11 10.98
CA ILE A 485 9.53 17.05 11.50
C ILE A 485 10.24 15.73 11.19
N LEU A 486 9.47 14.66 10.93
CA LEU A 486 9.97 13.37 10.47
C LEU A 486 10.94 13.53 9.30
N GLY A 487 10.65 14.41 8.32
CA GLY A 487 11.52 14.62 7.16
C GLY A 487 12.92 15.08 7.54
N VAL A 488 13.02 16.04 8.46
CA VAL A 488 14.30 16.55 8.97
C VAL A 488 15.06 15.47 9.75
N GLN A 489 14.36 14.67 10.55
CA GLN A 489 14.95 13.57 11.32
C GLN A 489 15.51 12.47 10.40
N LEU A 490 14.73 12.05 9.40
CA LEU A 490 15.15 11.04 8.42
C LEU A 490 16.36 11.52 7.61
N TYR A 491 16.37 12.80 7.19
CA TYR A 491 17.50 13.42 6.48
C TYR A 491 18.76 13.47 7.37
N LYS A 492 18.66 14.04 8.57
CA LYS A 492 19.80 14.18 9.49
C LYS A 492 20.42 12.83 9.84
N TYR A 493 19.62 11.81 10.06
CA TYR A 493 20.17 10.50 10.43
C TYR A 493 20.44 9.59 9.22
N GLN A 494 20.33 10.14 8.01
CA GLN A 494 20.60 9.47 6.73
C GLN A 494 19.86 8.12 6.59
N ILE A 495 18.65 8.06 7.15
CA ILE A 495 17.78 6.89 7.20
C ILE A 495 17.43 6.44 5.78
N LYS A 496 17.50 5.14 5.51
CA LYS A 496 17.34 4.56 4.16
C LYS A 496 15.90 4.20 3.81
N GLY A 497 15.06 4.01 4.81
CA GLY A 497 13.64 3.87 4.57
C GLY A 497 12.77 4.14 5.79
N PHE A 498 11.52 4.46 5.51
CA PHE A 498 10.47 4.71 6.46
C PHE A 498 9.32 3.74 6.20
N LEU A 499 8.84 3.09 7.26
CA LEU A 499 7.75 2.14 7.24
C LEU A 499 6.65 2.60 8.18
N HIS A 500 5.40 2.43 7.75
CA HIS A 500 4.26 2.47 8.64
C HIS A 500 3.21 1.42 8.25
N TRP A 501 2.58 0.81 9.25
CA TRP A 501 1.73 -0.38 9.10
C TRP A 501 0.32 -0.12 8.55
N GLY A 502 -0.11 1.15 8.49
CA GLY A 502 -1.49 1.53 8.25
C GLY A 502 -1.70 2.56 7.13
N TYR A 503 -1.74 2.14 5.86
CA TYR A 503 -2.25 3.03 4.79
C TYR A 503 -3.78 3.15 4.85
N ASN A 504 -4.46 2.01 4.97
CA ASN A 504 -5.92 1.88 4.87
C ASN A 504 -6.48 0.70 5.71
N PHE A 505 -5.95 0.45 6.91
CA PHE A 505 -6.43 -0.62 7.76
C PHE A 505 -7.83 -0.30 8.33
N TYR A 506 -8.88 -0.63 7.57
CA TYR A 506 -10.29 -0.41 7.94
C TYR A 506 -10.89 -1.56 8.73
N ASN A 507 -10.15 -2.08 9.71
CA ASN A 507 -10.64 -3.05 10.68
C ASN A 507 -10.46 -2.52 12.11
N SER A 508 -11.19 -3.10 13.06
CA SER A 508 -10.92 -2.94 14.48
C SER A 508 -9.64 -3.67 14.88
N PHE A 509 -9.14 -3.38 16.09
CA PHE A 509 -7.91 -3.96 16.60
C PHE A 509 -7.92 -5.50 16.48
N LEU A 510 -6.81 -6.07 16.01
CA LEU A 510 -6.66 -7.51 15.70
C LEU A 510 -7.63 -8.06 14.65
N SER A 511 -8.16 -7.20 13.78
CA SER A 511 -9.08 -7.55 12.71
C SER A 511 -10.32 -8.29 13.20
N LEU A 512 -10.88 -7.88 14.34
CA LEU A 512 -12.06 -8.53 14.92
C LEU A 512 -13.34 -8.27 14.09
N SER A 513 -13.43 -7.10 13.45
CA SER A 513 -14.50 -6.73 12.54
C SER A 513 -14.07 -5.58 11.60
N PRO A 514 -14.67 -5.44 10.42
CA PRO A 514 -14.50 -4.24 9.60
C PRO A 514 -15.11 -3.01 10.30
N ILE A 515 -14.53 -1.84 10.06
CA ILE A 515 -15.02 -0.55 10.58
C ILE A 515 -15.43 0.39 9.44
N ASN A 516 -16.26 1.39 9.77
CA ASN A 516 -16.48 2.52 8.88
C ASN A 516 -15.47 3.64 9.25
N PRO A 517 -14.46 3.94 8.42
CA PRO A 517 -13.42 4.92 8.72
C PRO A 517 -13.95 6.36 8.86
N TYR A 518 -15.15 6.66 8.40
CA TYR A 518 -15.80 7.97 8.61
C TYR A 518 -16.42 8.12 10.01
N ILE A 519 -16.56 7.04 10.78
CA ILE A 519 -17.26 7.01 12.08
C ILE A 519 -16.37 6.45 13.19
N CYS A 520 -15.51 5.47 12.88
CA CYS A 520 -14.54 4.90 13.80
C CYS A 520 -13.15 5.12 13.20
N THR A 521 -12.33 5.89 13.91
CA THR A 521 -10.98 6.28 13.48
C THR A 521 -9.88 5.66 14.35
N ASP A 522 -10.27 4.92 15.39
CA ASP A 522 -9.46 4.45 16.52
C ASP A 522 -9.53 2.92 16.72
N ALA A 523 -9.96 2.19 15.68
CA ALA A 523 -10.05 0.72 15.68
C ALA A 523 -10.81 0.16 16.90
N ASP A 524 -12.02 0.66 17.12
CA ASP A 524 -12.89 0.42 18.30
C ASP A 524 -12.30 0.96 19.62
N GLY A 525 -11.65 2.13 19.57
CA GLY A 525 -11.10 2.83 20.74
C GLY A 525 -9.83 2.22 21.33
N VAL A 526 -9.20 1.28 20.61
CA VAL A 526 -7.98 0.57 21.06
C VAL A 526 -6.71 1.26 20.54
N LEU A 527 -6.76 1.87 19.37
CA LEU A 527 -5.61 2.55 18.75
C LEU A 527 -5.85 4.07 18.74
N PRO A 528 -4.80 4.90 18.77
CA PRO A 528 -4.96 6.34 18.60
C PRO A 528 -5.52 6.66 17.21
N SER A 529 -6.46 7.60 17.11
CA SER A 529 -6.99 8.01 15.82
C SER A 529 -5.89 8.58 14.91
N GLY A 530 -5.84 8.07 13.68
CA GLY A 530 -4.81 8.40 12.69
C GLY A 530 -3.64 7.41 12.60
N ASP A 531 -3.63 6.38 13.45
CA ASP A 531 -2.66 5.28 13.37
C ASP A 531 -3.00 4.31 12.22
N ALA A 532 -4.16 3.63 12.31
CA ALA A 532 -4.56 2.53 11.43
C ALA A 532 -4.70 2.89 9.93
N PHE A 533 -5.00 4.13 9.58
CA PHE A 533 -5.12 4.54 8.19
C PHE A 533 -4.75 6.00 7.96
N LEU A 534 -4.22 6.27 6.78
CA LEU A 534 -3.80 7.59 6.30
C LEU A 534 -4.77 8.16 5.26
N VAL A 535 -5.51 7.30 4.56
CA VAL A 535 -6.52 7.69 3.57
C VAL A 535 -7.91 7.18 3.95
N TYR A 536 -8.95 7.79 3.37
CA TYR A 536 -10.34 7.36 3.51
C TYR A 536 -10.83 6.72 2.20
N PRO A 537 -11.79 5.78 2.25
CA PRO A 537 -12.33 5.19 1.03
C PRO A 537 -13.38 6.10 0.39
N GLY A 538 -13.16 6.55 -0.84
CA GLY A 538 -14.11 7.35 -1.61
C GLY A 538 -15.23 6.50 -2.23
N ILE A 539 -16.39 7.13 -2.45
CA ILE A 539 -17.57 6.48 -3.05
C ILE A 539 -17.35 6.10 -4.51
N ASP A 540 -16.46 6.83 -5.19
CA ASP A 540 -16.02 6.65 -6.56
C ASP A 540 -14.93 5.57 -6.70
N GLN A 541 -14.61 4.84 -5.62
CA GLN A 541 -13.57 3.82 -5.55
C GLN A 541 -12.13 4.37 -5.65
N THR A 542 -11.96 5.67 -5.43
CA THR A 542 -10.66 6.33 -5.27
C THR A 542 -10.48 6.69 -3.79
N PRO A 543 -9.26 6.63 -3.22
CA PRO A 543 -9.03 7.14 -1.88
C PRO A 543 -9.28 8.66 -1.80
N LYS A 544 -9.69 9.13 -0.62
CA LYS A 544 -9.70 10.55 -0.24
C LYS A 544 -8.54 10.82 0.71
N ASP A 545 -7.90 11.96 0.52
CA ASP A 545 -6.78 12.38 1.33
C ASP A 545 -7.15 12.74 2.77
N SER A 546 -6.11 12.76 3.61
CA SER A 546 -6.15 13.39 4.92
C SER A 546 -5.14 14.53 5.00
N ILE A 547 -5.35 15.47 5.93
CA ILE A 547 -4.34 16.47 6.31
C ILE A 547 -3.00 15.78 6.61
N ARG A 548 -3.03 14.63 7.29
CA ARG A 548 -1.82 13.89 7.66
C ARG A 548 -1.05 13.38 6.45
N MET A 549 -1.72 12.89 5.41
CA MET A 549 -1.08 12.48 4.15
C MET A 549 -0.35 13.65 3.52
N MET A 550 -1.04 14.79 3.38
CA MET A 550 -0.45 15.99 2.76
C MET A 550 0.75 16.51 3.54
N VAL A 551 0.65 16.55 4.88
CA VAL A 551 1.74 16.97 5.75
C VAL A 551 2.92 15.99 5.72
N LEU A 552 2.66 14.69 5.56
CA LEU A 552 3.70 13.68 5.38
C LEU A 552 4.40 13.85 4.02
N GLU A 553 3.67 14.14 2.95
CA GLU A 553 4.24 14.47 1.64
C GLU A 553 5.14 15.72 1.70
N GLU A 554 4.76 16.75 2.45
CA GLU A 554 5.63 17.90 2.74
C GLU A 554 6.93 17.48 3.43
N ALA A 555 6.87 16.52 4.38
CA ALA A 555 8.06 16.00 5.06
C ALA A 555 9.04 15.30 4.08
N PHE A 556 8.52 14.52 3.14
CA PHE A 556 9.34 13.89 2.10
C PHE A 556 9.86 14.92 1.07
N SER A 557 9.09 15.98 0.80
CA SER A 557 9.55 17.11 -0.03
C SER A 557 10.66 17.93 0.64
N ASP A 558 10.65 18.02 1.98
CA ASP A 558 11.72 18.63 2.76
C ASP A 558 13.03 17.84 2.64
N ILE A 559 12.99 16.51 2.74
CA ILE A 559 14.17 15.66 2.50
C ILE A 559 14.75 15.89 1.09
N SER A 560 13.91 15.94 0.05
CA SER A 560 14.37 16.18 -1.33
C SER A 560 15.06 17.54 -1.48
N ALA A 561 14.52 18.60 -0.88
CA ALA A 561 15.13 19.93 -0.95
C ALA A 561 16.41 20.05 -0.11
N LEU A 562 16.45 19.41 1.07
CA LEU A 562 17.66 19.34 1.89
C LEU A 562 18.77 18.57 1.17
N SER A 563 18.43 17.46 0.51
CA SER A 563 19.37 16.69 -0.32
C SER A 563 19.89 17.50 -1.50
N LEU A 564 19.01 18.27 -2.16
CA LEU A 564 19.42 19.16 -3.25
C LEU A 564 20.35 20.28 -2.77
N LEU A 565 20.13 20.80 -1.56
CA LEU A 565 20.99 21.80 -0.95
C LEU A 565 22.34 21.20 -0.55
N GLU A 566 22.34 19.98 -0.01
CA GLU A 566 23.54 19.20 0.33
C GLU A 566 24.50 19.07 -0.85
N GLU A 567 23.99 18.80 -2.06
CA GLU A 567 24.82 18.72 -3.28
C GLU A 567 25.65 19.99 -3.55
N ARG A 568 25.22 21.14 -3.00
CA ARG A 568 25.86 22.44 -3.22
C ARG A 568 26.74 22.91 -2.07
N ILE A 569 26.33 22.66 -0.83
CA ILE A 569 27.03 23.18 0.35
C ILE A 569 27.65 22.10 1.25
N GLY A 570 27.39 20.83 0.96
CA GLY A 570 27.82 19.69 1.76
C GLY A 570 26.94 19.45 2.98
N TYR A 571 26.92 18.20 3.44
CA TYR A 571 26.07 17.71 4.53
C TYR A 571 26.25 18.50 5.83
N ASP A 572 27.50 18.71 6.27
CA ASP A 572 27.78 19.41 7.53
C ASP A 572 27.20 20.84 7.55
N ALA A 573 27.27 21.56 6.43
CA ALA A 573 26.71 22.91 6.33
C ALA A 573 25.18 22.92 6.30
N VAL A 574 24.53 21.87 5.79
CA VAL A 574 23.07 21.70 5.89
C VAL A 574 22.68 21.41 7.34
N ILE A 575 23.43 20.58 8.07
CA ILE A 575 23.18 20.31 9.49
C ILE A 575 23.36 21.58 10.33
N GLU A 576 24.43 22.35 10.11
CA GLU A 576 24.62 23.66 10.77
C GLU A 576 23.46 24.63 10.51
N LEU A 577 22.85 24.56 9.32
CA LEU A 577 21.67 25.36 8.99
C LEU A 577 20.42 24.87 9.72
N ILE A 578 20.16 23.56 9.72
CA ILE A 578 19.03 22.93 10.39
C ILE A 578 19.06 23.25 11.89
N GLU A 579 20.22 23.08 12.53
CA GLU A 579 20.37 23.18 13.99
C GLU A 579 20.73 24.58 14.47
N LYS A 580 20.57 25.58 13.60
CA LYS A 580 20.90 26.95 13.93
C LYS A 580 19.98 27.46 15.05
N ASP A 581 20.59 27.94 16.13
CA ASP A 581 19.93 28.54 17.29
C ASP A 581 18.96 27.60 18.05
N ILE A 582 19.09 26.28 17.87
CA ILE A 582 18.32 25.25 18.58
C ILE A 582 19.23 24.17 19.19
N GLU A 583 18.68 23.37 20.09
CA GLU A 583 19.35 22.14 20.55
C GLU A 583 19.45 21.13 19.39
N PRO A 584 20.49 20.27 19.37
CA PRO A 584 20.63 19.26 18.33
C PRO A 584 19.40 18.37 18.22
N ILE A 585 18.88 18.21 17.01
CA ILE A 585 17.69 17.43 16.71
C ILE A 585 17.97 15.94 16.88
N THR A 586 17.25 15.27 17.76
CA THR A 586 17.15 13.81 17.85
C THR A 586 15.74 13.35 17.49
N PHE A 587 15.49 12.04 17.54
CA PHE A 587 14.14 11.51 17.35
C PHE A 587 13.17 11.91 18.47
N ASP A 588 13.68 12.17 19.69
CA ASP A 588 12.90 12.51 20.89
C ASP A 588 13.15 13.93 21.44
N CYS A 589 14.03 14.70 20.78
CA CYS A 589 14.32 16.09 21.10
C CYS A 589 14.36 16.92 19.82
N TYR A 590 13.31 17.70 19.57
CA TYR A 590 13.19 18.53 18.37
C TYR A 590 12.26 19.72 18.62
N PRO A 591 12.33 20.79 17.80
CA PRO A 591 11.39 21.90 17.87
C PRO A 591 9.96 21.45 17.56
N THR A 592 9.03 21.71 18.47
CA THR A 592 7.61 21.35 18.31
C THR A 592 6.76 22.46 17.69
N ASP A 593 7.25 23.69 17.69
CA ASP A 593 6.61 24.85 17.06
C ASP A 593 6.69 24.75 15.53
N ALA A 594 5.54 24.87 14.85
CA ALA A 594 5.44 24.87 13.40
C ALA A 594 6.31 25.96 12.73
N ASN A 595 6.51 27.10 13.40
CA ASN A 595 7.32 28.20 12.86
C ASN A 595 8.75 27.80 12.52
N TYR A 596 9.33 26.83 13.25
CA TYR A 596 10.67 26.32 12.95
C TYR A 596 10.71 25.70 11.54
N LEU A 597 9.79 24.77 11.24
CA LEU A 597 9.75 24.09 9.94
C LEU A 597 9.45 25.06 8.79
N ILE A 598 8.55 26.02 9.03
CA ILE A 598 8.19 27.04 8.04
C ILE A 598 9.42 27.90 7.70
N GLN A 599 10.15 28.37 8.72
CA GLN A 599 11.35 29.18 8.53
C GLN A 599 12.50 28.38 7.93
N LEU A 600 12.67 27.11 8.34
CA LEU A 600 13.67 26.21 7.78
C LEU A 600 13.43 26.03 6.28
N ARG A 601 12.20 25.70 5.87
CA ARG A 601 11.87 25.49 4.45
C ARG A 601 12.08 26.75 3.63
N GLU A 602 11.64 27.91 4.11
CA GLU A 602 11.87 29.18 3.43
C GLU A 602 13.37 29.49 3.29
N THR A 603 14.15 29.22 4.35
CA THR A 603 15.62 29.40 4.31
C THR A 603 16.28 28.49 3.29
N VAL A 604 15.86 27.22 3.21
CA VAL A 604 16.33 26.26 2.20
C VAL A 604 16.00 26.76 0.79
N ASN A 605 14.75 27.16 0.57
CA ASN A 605 14.28 27.69 -0.71
C ASN A 605 15.08 28.93 -1.16
N GLN A 606 15.31 29.90 -0.26
CA GLN A 606 16.10 31.09 -0.58
C GLN A 606 17.56 30.74 -0.89
N LYS A 607 18.18 29.82 -0.14
CA LYS A 607 19.55 29.38 -0.43
C LYS A 607 19.66 28.63 -1.75
N LEU A 608 18.72 27.73 -2.05
CA LEU A 608 18.67 27.05 -3.34
C LEU A 608 18.55 28.09 -4.47
N LYS A 609 17.65 29.07 -4.32
CA LYS A 609 17.52 30.16 -5.27
C LYS A 609 18.84 30.93 -5.45
N GLU A 610 19.52 31.34 -4.38
CA GLU A 610 20.83 32.03 -4.45
C GLU A 610 21.94 31.21 -5.13
N LEU A 611 21.87 29.88 -5.04
CA LEU A 611 22.90 28.99 -5.58
C LEU A 611 22.62 28.54 -7.03
N TYR A 612 21.37 28.53 -7.46
CA TYR A 612 20.95 28.02 -8.78
C TYR A 612 20.43 29.10 -9.74
N CYS A 613 19.91 30.22 -9.23
CA CYS A 613 19.36 31.32 -10.02
C CYS A 613 20.29 32.54 -9.97
#